data_AF-D9PJD6-F1
#
_entry.id   AF-D9PJD6-F1
#
_cell.length_a   1.000
_cell.length_b   1.000
_cell.length_c   1.000
_cell.angle_alpha   90.00
_cell.angle_beta   90.00
_cell.angle_gamma   90.00
#
_symmetry.space_group_name_H-M   'P 1'
#
loop_
_entity.id
_entity.type
_entity.pdbx_description
1 polymer ?
#
loop_
_entity_poly.entity_id
_entity_poly.type
_entity_poly.pdbx_seq_one_letter_code
_entity_poly.pdbx_strand_id
1 'polypeptide(L)'
;MKNIPVITVSGKTLAETYEAALINLYEKGTRFKTQYDKPGDPLSIDCTMNMTIEEPETDPVIHMAFPGGIDDLKEYVLELKGYKDHWVKNINDEKDTRLGIH
;
A
#
# COMPACT_ATOMS: atom_id res chain seq x y z
N MET A 1 -32.74 8.68 -12.34
CA MET A 1 -31.34 8.22 -12.15
C MET A 1 -30.43 9.42 -12.29
N LYS A 2 -29.49 9.63 -11.35
CA LYS A 2 -28.40 10.57 -11.60
C LYS A 2 -27.45 9.93 -12.61
N ASN A 3 -26.91 10.71 -13.53
CA ASN A 3 -25.95 10.21 -14.51
C ASN A 3 -24.62 9.89 -13.80
N ILE A 4 -23.93 8.84 -14.24
CA ILE A 4 -22.60 8.50 -13.74
C ILE A 4 -21.58 9.22 -14.63
N PRO A 5 -20.79 10.18 -14.10
CA PRO A 5 -19.83 10.92 -14.91
C PRO A 5 -18.67 10.00 -15.33
N VAL A 6 -18.13 10.24 -16.53
CA VAL A 6 -16.86 9.65 -16.95
C VAL A 6 -15.75 10.65 -16.63
N ILE A 7 -14.82 10.26 -15.77
CA ILE A 7 -13.67 11.07 -15.35
C ILE A 7 -12.41 10.43 -15.92
N THR A 8 -11.52 11.26 -16.45
CA THR A 8 -10.20 10.83 -16.93
C THR A 8 -9.11 11.55 -16.17
N VAL A 9 -8.13 10.80 -15.69
CA VAL A 9 -6.92 11.32 -15.03
C VAL A 9 -5.68 10.70 -15.65
N SER A 10 -4.58 11.46 -15.65
CA SER A 10 -3.25 10.97 -16.00
C SER A 10 -2.27 11.38 -14.92
N GLY A 11 -1.26 10.54 -14.69
CA GLY A 11 -0.19 10.82 -13.75
C GLY A 11 1.03 9.99 -14.08
N LYS A 12 2.17 10.38 -13.49
CA LYS A 12 3.44 9.73 -13.80
C LYS A 12 3.47 8.29 -13.29
N THR A 13 3.19 8.10 -12.00
CA THR A 13 3.26 6.80 -11.35
C THR A 13 1.88 6.26 -10.98
N LEU A 14 1.82 4.99 -10.56
CA LEU A 14 0.55 4.37 -10.15
C LEU A 14 -0.01 5.07 -8.89
N ALA A 15 0.86 5.35 -7.91
CA ALA A 15 0.46 6.01 -6.68
C ALA A 15 -0.07 7.43 -6.93
N GLU A 16 0.65 8.22 -7.74
CA GLU A 16 0.26 9.59 -8.09
C GLU A 16 -1.07 9.61 -8.85
N THR A 17 -1.21 8.74 -9.86
CA THR A 17 -2.45 8.66 -10.67
C THR A 17 -3.65 8.25 -9.81
N TYR A 18 -3.45 7.34 -8.86
CA TYR A 18 -4.51 6.90 -7.95
C TYR A 18 -4.93 8.01 -6.98
N GLU A 19 -3.99 8.77 -6.43
CA GLU A 19 -4.31 9.94 -5.60
C GLU A 19 -5.13 10.97 -6.39
N ALA A 20 -4.68 11.29 -7.61
CA ALA A 20 -5.42 12.19 -8.50
C ALA A 20 -6.83 11.67 -8.82
N ALA A 21 -7.00 10.35 -9.00
CA ALA A 21 -8.30 9.72 -9.21
C ALA A 21 -9.24 9.92 -8.02
N LEU A 22 -8.75 9.75 -6.79
CA LEU A 22 -9.56 9.95 -5.57
C LEU A 22 -10.00 11.40 -5.39
N ILE A 23 -9.09 12.35 -5.63
CA ILE A 23 -9.40 13.78 -5.57
C ILE A 23 -10.48 14.12 -6.61
N ASN A 24 -10.30 13.68 -7.86
CA ASN A 24 -11.28 13.96 -8.92
C ASN A 24 -12.63 13.27 -8.67
N LEU A 25 -12.64 12.04 -8.15
CA LEU A 25 -13.87 11.36 -7.73
C LEU A 25 -14.61 12.19 -6.67
N TYR A 26 -13.90 12.66 -5.64
CA TYR A 26 -14.53 13.44 -4.56
C TYR A 26 -15.12 14.77 -5.04
N GLU A 27 -14.40 15.46 -5.93
CA GLU A 27 -14.79 16.78 -6.46
C GLU A 27 -15.88 16.70 -7.54
N LYS A 28 -15.79 15.72 -8.44
CA LYS A 28 -16.58 15.69 -9.70
C LYS A 28 -17.52 14.48 -9.79
N GLY A 29 -17.41 13.53 -8.87
CA GLY A 29 -18.24 12.33 -8.85
C GLY A 29 -19.70 12.60 -8.48
N THR A 30 -20.59 11.70 -8.89
CA THR A 30 -22.01 11.78 -8.56
C THR A 30 -22.23 11.30 -7.12
N ARG A 31 -22.88 12.14 -6.31
CA ARG A 31 -23.29 11.78 -4.94
C ARG A 31 -24.70 11.21 -4.93
N PHE A 32 -24.87 10.02 -4.37
CA PHE A 32 -26.17 9.35 -4.27
C PHE A 32 -26.19 8.38 -3.09
N LYS A 33 -27.41 8.03 -2.67
CA LYS A 33 -27.62 7.09 -1.58
C LYS A 33 -27.58 5.68 -2.12
N THR A 34 -26.79 4.81 -1.52
CA THR A 34 -26.73 3.39 -1.84
C THR A 34 -27.54 2.57 -0.85
N GLN A 35 -27.77 1.29 -1.19
CA GLN A 35 -28.34 0.31 -0.26
C GLN A 35 -27.39 -0.07 0.89
N TYR A 36 -26.12 0.36 0.84
CA TYR A 36 -25.11 0.07 1.85
C TYR A 36 -24.97 1.20 2.89
N ASP A 37 -25.52 2.39 2.61
CA ASP A 37 -25.41 3.55 3.50
C ASP A 37 -26.24 3.36 4.77
N LYS A 38 -25.62 3.52 5.94
CA LYS A 38 -26.29 3.50 7.24
C LYS A 38 -26.89 4.87 7.59
N PRO A 39 -27.82 4.94 8.56
CA PRO A 39 -28.33 6.22 9.04
C PRO A 39 -27.19 7.10 9.57
N GLY A 40 -27.03 8.27 8.96
CA GLY A 40 -25.98 9.25 9.31
C GLY A 40 -24.74 9.21 8.40
N ASP A 41 -24.60 8.20 7.54
CA ASP A 41 -23.47 8.14 6.60
C ASP A 41 -23.56 9.27 5.56
N PRO A 42 -22.41 9.85 5.16
CA PRO A 42 -22.38 10.72 3.99
C PRO A 42 -22.76 9.93 2.74
N LEU A 43 -23.26 10.65 1.72
CA LEU A 43 -23.58 10.03 0.44
C LEU A 43 -22.33 9.40 -0.18
N SER A 44 -22.51 8.18 -0.69
CA SER A 44 -21.54 7.54 -1.57
C SER A 44 -21.28 8.39 -2.82
N ILE A 45 -20.08 8.24 -3.38
CA ILE A 45 -19.61 8.99 -4.55
C ILE A 45 -19.20 7.99 -5.63
N ASP A 46 -19.66 8.20 -6.86
CA ASP A 46 -19.42 7.26 -7.96
C ASP A 46 -19.15 7.99 -9.28
N CYS A 47 -18.33 7.35 -10.12
CA CYS A 47 -17.97 7.74 -11.46
C CYS A 47 -17.45 6.53 -12.25
N THR A 48 -17.51 6.58 -13.57
CA THR A 48 -16.65 5.75 -14.41
C THR A 48 -15.28 6.43 -14.52
N MET A 49 -14.21 5.75 -14.13
CA MET A 49 -12.86 6.32 -14.08
C MET A 49 -11.95 5.71 -15.14
N ASN A 50 -11.33 6.55 -15.97
CA ASN A 50 -10.23 6.20 -16.86
C ASN A 50 -8.93 6.75 -16.27
N MET A 51 -7.95 5.89 -16.00
CA MET A 51 -6.65 6.27 -15.45
C MET A 51 -5.55 5.93 -16.46
N THR A 52 -4.69 6.90 -16.77
CA THR A 52 -3.49 6.69 -17.58
C THR A 52 -2.26 6.87 -16.71
N ILE A 53 -1.45 5.82 -16.59
CA ILE A 53 -0.18 5.86 -15.88
C ILE A 53 0.92 5.94 -16.92
N GLU A 54 1.70 7.03 -16.91
CA GLU A 54 2.69 7.32 -17.95
C GLU A 54 3.98 6.51 -17.79
N GLU A 55 4.42 6.30 -16.55
CA GLU A 55 5.65 5.58 -16.18
C GLU A 55 5.36 4.52 -15.10
N PRO A 56 4.64 3.42 -15.43
CA PRO A 56 4.17 2.45 -14.44
C PRO A 56 5.31 1.65 -13.77
N GLU A 57 6.51 1.63 -14.35
CA GLU A 57 7.65 0.87 -13.85
C GLU A 57 8.54 1.65 -12.86
N THR A 58 8.25 2.94 -12.61
CA THR A 58 9.08 3.76 -11.72
C THR A 58 8.73 3.60 -10.24
N ASP A 59 7.52 3.14 -9.92
CA ASP A 59 7.16 2.81 -8.55
C ASP A 59 7.72 1.42 -8.18
N PRO A 60 8.28 1.25 -6.97
CA PRO A 60 8.68 -0.07 -6.49
C PRO A 60 7.44 -0.95 -6.27
N VAL A 61 7.39 -2.10 -6.94
CA VAL A 61 6.30 -3.08 -6.80
C VAL A 61 6.79 -4.27 -6.00
N ILE A 62 6.10 -4.59 -4.91
CA ILE A 62 6.34 -5.82 -4.14
C ILE A 62 5.28 -6.85 -4.55
N HIS A 63 5.72 -7.95 -5.14
CA HIS A 63 4.83 -9.07 -5.43
C HIS A 63 4.43 -9.77 -4.13
N MET A 64 3.22 -9.54 -3.64
CA MET A 64 2.76 -10.00 -2.31
C MET A 64 2.89 -11.51 -2.03
N ALA A 65 2.94 -12.34 -3.07
CA ALA A 65 3.23 -13.78 -2.93
C ALA A 65 4.73 -14.04 -3.17
N PHE A 66 5.58 -13.51 -2.29
CA PHE A 66 7.00 -13.82 -2.26
C PHE A 66 7.32 -14.70 -1.04
N PRO A 67 8.35 -15.58 -1.11
CA PRO A 67 8.72 -16.45 0.01
C PRO A 67 8.98 -15.66 1.30
N GLY A 68 8.42 -16.11 2.42
CA GLY A 68 8.54 -15.48 3.75
C GLY A 68 7.61 -14.28 4.00
N GLY A 69 7.09 -13.64 2.95
CA GLY A 69 6.13 -12.54 3.08
C GLY A 69 6.68 -11.31 3.80
N ILE A 70 5.77 -10.38 4.12
CA ILE A 70 6.14 -9.06 4.68
C ILE A 70 6.74 -9.18 6.09
N ASP A 71 6.32 -10.17 6.88
CA ASP A 71 6.83 -10.37 8.23
C ASP A 71 8.30 -10.79 8.20
N ASP A 72 8.68 -11.77 7.38
CA ASP A 72 10.09 -12.17 7.24
C ASP A 72 10.94 -11.08 6.58
N LEU A 73 10.37 -10.33 5.63
CA LEU A 73 11.05 -9.14 5.06
C LEU A 73 11.35 -8.11 6.14
N LYS A 74 10.41 -7.88 7.07
CA LYS A 74 10.61 -6.97 8.19
C LYS A 74 11.68 -7.49 9.13
N GLU A 75 11.67 -8.78 9.47
CA GLU A 75 12.72 -9.41 10.28
C GLU A 75 14.09 -9.23 9.64
N TYR A 76 14.22 -9.50 8.33
CA TYR A 76 15.44 -9.29 7.57
C TYR A 76 15.91 -7.83 7.58
N VAL A 77 15.00 -6.86 7.44
CA VAL A 77 15.34 -5.42 7.53
C VAL A 77 15.82 -5.04 8.93
N LEU A 78 15.27 -5.63 10.00
CA LEU A 78 15.72 -5.39 11.37
C LEU A 78 17.12 -5.96 11.62
N GLU A 79 17.42 -7.13 11.04
CA GLU A 79 18.76 -7.75 11.07
C GLU A 79 19.78 -6.89 10.32
N LEU A 80 19.46 -6.45 9.10
CA LEU A 80 20.34 -5.56 8.33
C LEU A 80 20.63 -4.24 9.03
N LYS A 81 19.70 -3.74 9.84
CA LYS A 81 19.88 -2.52 10.64
C LYS A 81 20.63 -2.75 11.96
N GLY A 82 21.03 -3.98 12.26
CA GLY A 82 21.75 -4.35 13.49
C GLY A 82 20.89 -4.36 14.75
N TYR A 83 19.57 -4.16 14.62
CA TYR A 83 18.67 -4.13 15.80
C TYR A 83 18.57 -5.48 16.50
N LYS A 84 18.90 -6.57 15.80
CA LYS A 84 18.88 -7.93 16.32
C LYS A 84 20.28 -8.52 16.54
N ASP A 85 21.35 -7.73 16.42
CA ASP A 85 22.74 -8.18 16.70
C ASP A 85 22.89 -8.72 18.12
N HIS A 86 22.12 -8.16 19.05
CA HIS A 86 22.08 -8.62 20.43
C HIS A 86 21.46 -10.02 20.59
N TRP A 87 20.84 -10.61 19.56
CA TRP A 87 20.36 -12.00 19.56
C TRP A 87 21.37 -12.97 18.95
N VAL A 88 22.38 -12.47 18.22
CA VAL A 88 23.41 -13.29 17.60
C VAL A 88 24.50 -13.61 18.62
N LYS A 89 24.83 -14.89 18.77
CA LYS A 89 25.90 -15.34 19.65
C LYS A 89 27.25 -14.78 19.19
N ASN A 90 28.00 -14.19 20.10
CA ASN A 90 29.38 -13.78 19.86
C ASN A 90 30.29 -15.01 19.90
N ILE A 91 30.85 -15.39 18.76
CA ILE A 91 31.71 -16.57 18.64
C ILE A 91 33.02 -16.44 19.45
N ASN A 92 33.41 -15.22 19.82
CA ASN A 92 34.63 -14.93 20.57
C ASN A 92 34.39 -14.87 22.10
N ASP A 93 33.16 -15.04 22.57
CA ASP A 93 32.83 -15.10 24.00
C ASP A 93 32.28 -16.48 24.35
N GLU A 94 33.11 -17.32 24.98
CA GLU A 94 32.75 -18.70 25.37
C GLU A 94 31.60 -18.76 26.38
N LYS A 95 31.33 -17.66 27.10
CA LYS A 95 30.25 -17.58 28.10
C LYS A 95 28.94 -17.04 27.51
N ASP A 96 28.93 -16.69 26.23
CA ASP A 96 27.76 -16.17 25.56
C ASP A 96 26.68 -17.26 25.41
N THR A 97 25.54 -17.05 26.06
CA THR A 97 24.39 -17.96 26.11
C THR A 97 23.32 -17.66 25.08
N ARG A 98 23.52 -16.64 24.22
CA ARG A 98 22.57 -16.29 23.17
C ARG A 98 22.44 -17.42 22.13
N LEU A 99 21.25 -17.55 21.54
CA LEU A 99 20.95 -18.59 20.56
C LEU A 99 21.70 -18.30 19.25
N GLY A 100 22.53 -19.25 18.81
CA GLY A 100 23.09 -19.24 17.46
C GLY A 100 21.98 -19.59 16.46
N ILE A 101 21.20 -18.59 16.06
CA ILE A 101 20.25 -18.74 14.96
C ILE A 101 21.06 -18.80 13.67
N HIS A 102 21.05 -19.96 13.02
CA HIS A 102 21.53 -20.17 11.65
C HIS A 102 20.43 -19.83 10.67
#